data_AF-C6LLE4-F1
#
_entry.id   AF-C6LLE4-F1
#
_cell.length_a   1.000
_cell.length_b   1.000
_cell.length_c   1.000
_cell.angle_alpha   90.00
_cell.angle_beta   90.00
_cell.angle_gamma   90.00
#
_symmetry.space_group_name_H-M   'P 1'
#
loop_
_entity.id
_entity.type
_entity.pdbx_description
1 polymer ?
#
loop_
_entity_poly.entity_id
_entity_poly.type
_entity_poly.pdbx_seq_one_letter_code
_entity_poly.pdbx_strand_id
1 'polypeptide(L)'
;MRENADWEETDMVCSRKNSIVRVMMTMLAALMLWAGLAAFAQAAKKPAAPAQVKSVKVTASGTTKHKVTWKKVSGATGYQIFCRDYSSGSTLYKRVKTISGASKTSCTISGRKQGKAYAYVVRAYKKNKAGTSFGKLSGIAYGYIAKKTSQTDKNGSTGNNSSAGTGGSSGGSAGTLQNPTKKQKYQKVFGDASLSMRYPGGYYTSASQAKKNMKSITVKTWDFKNGKSGEKYTRTWTIMVHKNLAATVQQIFNEIYKDPSKFPIHELGGYEWRGGHSEHNTGTAIDINWTENYMVNVRTGAITAGKYWKPGTDPYSIPKDGVVAKIFKKYGFSQGDWGDSKDYMHFSYFGT
;
A
#
# COMPACT_ATOMS: atom_id res chain seq x y z
N MET A 1 -104.28 -15.16 27.11
CA MET A 1 -103.09 -15.92 27.58
C MET A 1 -102.13 -16.07 26.40
N ARG A 2 -100.87 -16.50 26.64
CA ARG A 2 -99.78 -16.98 25.74
C ARG A 2 -100.15 -17.36 24.28
N GLU A 3 -99.30 -17.27 23.24
CA GLU A 3 -97.87 -16.88 23.07
C GLU A 3 -97.51 -16.69 21.55
N ASN A 4 -96.44 -15.90 21.26
CA ASN A 4 -95.43 -15.96 20.16
C ASN A 4 -95.73 -16.24 18.65
N ALA A 5 -95.07 -15.43 17.79
CA ALA A 5 -94.37 -15.76 16.50
C ALA A 5 -95.19 -16.25 15.26
N ASP A 6 -94.75 -16.14 13.98
CA ASP A 6 -93.69 -15.37 13.29
C ASP A 6 -94.06 -15.12 11.80
N TRP A 7 -93.19 -14.50 10.96
CA TRP A 7 -93.55 -14.00 9.60
C TRP A 7 -92.44 -14.07 8.51
N GLU A 8 -92.64 -14.85 7.42
CA GLU A 8 -91.94 -14.85 6.11
C GLU A 8 -92.84 -15.58 5.07
N GLU A 9 -92.87 -15.38 3.74
CA GLU A 9 -92.44 -14.32 2.79
C GLU A 9 -93.60 -14.24 1.72
N THR A 10 -93.59 -13.95 0.39
CA THR A 10 -92.68 -13.61 -0.73
C THR A 10 -93.50 -12.81 -1.77
N ASP A 11 -92.90 -11.90 -2.56
CA ASP A 11 -93.46 -11.52 -3.88
C ASP A 11 -92.36 -11.19 -4.93
N MET A 12 -92.58 -11.50 -6.21
CA MET A 12 -91.48 -11.70 -7.18
C MET A 12 -91.81 -11.33 -8.65
N VAL A 13 -90.77 -11.14 -9.47
CA VAL A 13 -90.80 -11.05 -10.95
C VAL A 13 -91.32 -9.73 -11.58
N CYS A 14 -90.55 -8.64 -11.43
CA CYS A 14 -90.54 -7.59 -12.48
C CYS A 14 -89.18 -6.87 -12.73
N SER A 15 -88.17 -7.02 -11.88
CA SER A 15 -86.92 -6.23 -11.96
C SER A 15 -85.70 -6.95 -12.58
N ARG A 16 -85.90 -7.77 -13.64
CA ARG A 16 -84.84 -8.71 -14.12
C ARG A 16 -84.04 -8.31 -15.36
N LYS A 17 -84.51 -7.41 -16.24
CA LYS A 17 -83.78 -7.04 -17.48
C LYS A 17 -82.87 -5.80 -17.35
N ASN A 18 -83.34 -4.72 -16.70
CA ASN A 18 -82.51 -3.51 -16.47
C ASN A 18 -81.44 -3.70 -15.37
N SER A 19 -81.54 -4.77 -14.58
CA SER A 19 -80.54 -5.14 -13.57
C SER A 19 -79.23 -5.60 -14.22
N ILE A 20 -79.26 -6.55 -15.16
CA ILE A 20 -78.06 -7.20 -15.71
C ILE A 20 -77.08 -6.19 -16.32
N VAL A 21 -77.57 -5.25 -17.15
CA VAL A 21 -76.71 -4.22 -17.76
C VAL A 21 -76.11 -3.28 -16.70
N ARG A 22 -76.90 -2.86 -15.70
CA ARG A 22 -76.42 -1.99 -14.62
C ARG A 22 -75.40 -2.69 -13.71
N VAL A 23 -75.63 -3.96 -13.37
CA VAL A 23 -74.70 -4.79 -12.57
C VAL A 23 -73.42 -5.08 -13.34
N MET A 24 -73.48 -5.34 -14.66
CA MET A 24 -72.27 -5.50 -15.47
C MET A 24 -71.46 -4.20 -15.60
N MET A 25 -72.13 -3.04 -15.74
CA MET A 25 -71.43 -1.74 -15.78
C MET A 25 -70.79 -1.38 -14.44
N THR A 26 -71.46 -1.63 -13.31
CA THR A 26 -70.85 -1.41 -11.98
C THR A 26 -69.77 -2.44 -11.64
N MET A 27 -69.88 -3.68 -12.09
CA MET A 27 -68.80 -4.67 -11.95
C MET A 27 -67.59 -4.34 -12.81
N LEU A 28 -67.74 -3.76 -14.00
CA LEU A 28 -66.58 -3.25 -14.76
C LEU A 28 -65.87 -2.10 -14.04
N ALA A 29 -66.64 -1.16 -13.47
CA ALA A 29 -66.09 -0.06 -12.67
C ALA A 29 -65.40 -0.57 -11.39
N ALA A 30 -65.99 -1.56 -10.71
CA ALA A 30 -65.40 -2.19 -9.53
C ALA A 30 -64.12 -2.98 -9.86
N LEU A 31 -64.06 -3.68 -11.00
CA LEU A 31 -62.83 -4.34 -11.46
C LEU A 31 -61.72 -3.33 -11.74
N MET A 32 -62.03 -2.17 -12.34
CA MET A 32 -61.02 -1.12 -12.56
C MET A 32 -60.56 -0.46 -11.25
N LEU A 33 -61.40 -0.44 -10.21
CA LEU A 33 -61.01 0.02 -8.86
C LEU A 33 -60.31 -1.03 -7.99
N TRP A 34 -60.33 -2.31 -8.35
CA TRP A 34 -59.53 -3.36 -7.68
C TRP A 34 -58.41 -3.99 -8.54
N ALA A 35 -58.20 -3.50 -9.76
CA ALA A 35 -56.98 -3.72 -10.56
C ALA A 35 -56.10 -2.45 -10.68
N GLY A 36 -56.68 -1.24 -10.58
CA GLY A 36 -55.98 0.02 -10.83
C GLY A 36 -54.93 0.45 -9.80
N LEU A 37 -55.00 -0.06 -8.56
CA LEU A 37 -54.10 0.36 -7.46
C LEU A 37 -53.08 -0.71 -7.03
N ALA A 38 -52.98 -1.83 -7.76
CA ALA A 38 -51.91 -2.82 -7.59
C ALA A 38 -50.64 -2.49 -8.40
N ALA A 39 -50.65 -1.41 -9.18
CA ALA A 39 -49.45 -0.73 -9.65
C ALA A 39 -48.73 0.00 -8.50
N PHE A 40 -48.46 -0.71 -7.40
CA PHE A 40 -47.51 -0.31 -6.38
C PHE A 40 -46.23 0.12 -7.11
N ALA A 41 -45.86 1.39 -6.97
CA ALA A 41 -44.59 1.88 -7.46
C ALA A 41 -43.48 1.19 -6.66
N GLN A 42 -43.06 0.00 -7.10
CA GLN A 42 -42.12 -0.85 -6.38
C GLN A 42 -40.80 -0.08 -6.26
N ALA A 43 -40.61 0.55 -5.10
CA ALA A 43 -39.67 1.62 -4.90
C ALA A 43 -38.29 1.14 -5.33
N ALA A 44 -37.83 1.68 -6.47
CA ALA A 44 -36.79 1.01 -7.25
C ALA A 44 -35.59 0.71 -6.35
N LYS A 45 -35.12 -0.54 -6.31
CA LYS A 45 -34.11 -0.90 -5.30
C LYS A 45 -32.82 -0.13 -5.58
N LYS A 46 -32.25 0.47 -4.53
CA LYS A 46 -30.93 1.13 -4.60
C LYS A 46 -29.93 0.13 -5.18
N PRO A 47 -29.13 0.51 -6.19
CA PRO A 47 -28.37 -0.46 -6.97
C PRO A 47 -27.27 -1.12 -6.13
N ALA A 48 -26.95 -2.38 -6.41
CA ALA A 48 -25.80 -3.05 -5.79
C ALA A 48 -24.51 -2.23 -5.98
N ALA A 49 -23.65 -2.21 -4.95
CA ALA A 49 -22.39 -1.49 -4.99
C ALA A 49 -21.43 -2.12 -6.02
N PRO A 50 -20.80 -1.33 -6.92
CA PRO A 50 -19.81 -1.86 -7.85
C PRO A 50 -18.61 -2.52 -7.16
N ALA A 51 -18.01 -3.50 -7.84
CA ALA A 51 -16.74 -4.09 -7.43
C ALA A 51 -15.63 -3.02 -7.30
N GLN A 52 -14.66 -3.29 -6.43
CA GLN A 52 -13.52 -2.39 -6.19
C GLN A 52 -12.68 -2.22 -7.46
N VAL A 53 -12.34 -0.96 -7.79
CA VAL A 53 -11.54 -0.64 -8.97
C VAL A 53 -10.12 -1.19 -8.79
N LYS A 54 -9.63 -1.93 -9.79
CA LYS A 54 -8.29 -2.54 -9.80
C LYS A 54 -7.40 -1.95 -10.90
N SER A 55 -6.09 -2.20 -10.76
CA SER A 55 -5.04 -1.78 -11.70
C SER A 55 -5.04 -0.27 -11.98
N VAL A 56 -5.24 0.54 -10.94
CA VAL A 56 -5.09 2.00 -11.04
C VAL A 56 -3.62 2.34 -11.27
N LYS A 57 -3.34 3.18 -12.26
CA LYS A 57 -2.00 3.70 -12.57
C LYS A 57 -2.05 5.21 -12.70
N VAL A 58 -0.92 5.87 -12.50
CA VAL A 58 -0.75 7.32 -12.74
C VAL A 58 0.55 7.55 -13.49
N THR A 59 0.53 8.43 -14.49
CA THR A 59 1.72 8.91 -15.19
C THR A 59 1.75 10.44 -15.23
N ALA A 60 2.93 11.04 -15.35
CA ALA A 60 3.04 12.44 -15.73
C ALA A 60 2.41 12.69 -17.12
N SER A 61 1.95 13.92 -17.35
CA SER A 61 1.38 14.38 -18.61
C SER A 61 1.77 15.86 -18.79
N GLY A 62 2.96 16.07 -19.33
CA GLY A 62 3.66 17.36 -19.23
C GLY A 62 4.09 17.69 -17.80
N THR A 63 4.43 18.95 -17.56
CA THR A 63 5.00 19.44 -16.29
C THR A 63 3.97 19.73 -15.19
N THR A 64 2.67 19.78 -15.51
CA THR A 64 1.63 20.30 -14.60
C THR A 64 0.41 19.40 -14.41
N LYS A 65 0.41 18.18 -14.98
CA LYS A 65 -0.77 17.30 -15.03
C LYS A 65 -0.39 15.83 -14.81
N HIS A 66 -1.31 15.07 -14.24
CA HIS A 66 -1.23 13.61 -14.11
C HIS A 66 -2.33 12.93 -14.91
N LYS A 67 -1.99 11.91 -15.70
CA LYS A 67 -2.96 11.01 -16.34
C LYS A 67 -3.17 9.80 -15.44
N VAL A 68 -4.37 9.65 -14.90
CA VAL A 68 -4.81 8.51 -14.09
C VAL A 68 -5.54 7.52 -14.99
N THR A 69 -5.26 6.22 -14.87
CA THR A 69 -5.92 5.14 -15.65
C THR A 69 -6.31 3.98 -14.73
N TRP A 70 -7.30 3.15 -15.10
CA TRP A 70 -7.78 2.00 -14.31
C TRP A 70 -8.46 0.93 -15.15
N LYS A 71 -8.65 -0.30 -14.61
CA LYS A 71 -9.45 -1.34 -15.29
C LYS A 71 -10.96 -1.01 -15.18
N LYS A 72 -11.71 -1.20 -16.28
CA LYS A 72 -13.17 -1.04 -16.33
C LYS A 72 -13.85 -1.94 -15.28
N VAL A 73 -14.82 -1.40 -14.55
CA VAL A 73 -15.68 -2.17 -13.63
C VAL A 73 -17.02 -2.45 -14.31
N SER A 74 -17.45 -3.72 -14.32
CA SER A 74 -18.73 -4.10 -14.92
C SER A 74 -19.90 -3.52 -14.11
N GLY A 75 -20.99 -3.15 -14.81
CA GLY A 75 -22.19 -2.58 -14.20
C GLY A 75 -22.05 -1.18 -13.58
N ALA A 76 -20.86 -0.55 -13.60
CA ALA A 76 -20.67 0.81 -13.11
C ALA A 76 -21.28 1.85 -14.05
N THR A 77 -21.90 2.91 -13.51
CA THR A 77 -22.36 4.08 -14.27
C THR A 77 -21.21 5.08 -14.52
N GLY A 78 -20.21 5.09 -13.63
CA GLY A 78 -19.08 6.01 -13.70
C GLY A 78 -18.07 5.81 -12.57
N TYR A 79 -17.14 6.76 -12.44
CA TYR A 79 -16.03 6.70 -11.48
C TYR A 79 -15.87 8.03 -10.73
N GLN A 80 -15.39 7.96 -9.49
CA GLN A 80 -14.94 9.10 -8.70
C GLN A 80 -13.46 8.95 -8.38
N ILE A 81 -12.69 10.00 -8.66
CA ILE A 81 -11.25 10.07 -8.48
C ILE A 81 -10.97 11.06 -7.36
N PHE A 82 -10.22 10.60 -6.35
CA PHE A 82 -9.78 11.39 -5.22
C PHE A 82 -8.27 11.53 -5.28
N CYS A 83 -7.76 12.64 -4.77
CA CYS A 83 -6.33 12.94 -4.72
C CYS A 83 -5.94 13.45 -3.34
N ARG A 84 -4.76 13.05 -2.88
CA ARG A 84 -4.09 13.61 -1.70
C ARG A 84 -2.82 14.31 -2.17
N ASP A 85 -2.73 15.61 -1.90
CA ASP A 85 -1.56 16.44 -2.19
C ASP A 85 -0.68 16.50 -0.93
N TYR A 86 0.43 15.77 -0.93
CA TYR A 86 1.34 15.72 0.22
C TYR A 86 2.11 17.04 0.43
N SER A 87 2.18 17.90 -0.58
CA SER A 87 2.81 19.21 -0.48
C SER A 87 1.99 20.24 0.31
N SER A 88 0.72 19.92 0.59
CA SER A 88 -0.16 20.67 1.49
C SER A 88 -0.12 20.19 2.95
N GLY A 89 0.72 19.20 3.28
CA GLY A 89 0.72 18.51 4.58
C GLY A 89 -0.50 17.61 4.84
N SER A 90 -1.54 17.69 4.01
CA SER A 90 -2.83 17.03 4.27
C SER A 90 -2.74 15.50 4.37
N THR A 91 -3.44 14.96 5.36
CA THR A 91 -3.68 13.52 5.54
C THR A 91 -4.82 12.98 4.68
N LEU A 92 -5.70 13.85 4.17
CA LEU A 92 -6.99 13.48 3.59
C LEU A 92 -6.99 13.39 2.05
N TYR A 93 -7.85 12.52 1.52
CA TYR A 93 -8.14 12.41 0.09
C TYR A 93 -9.32 13.31 -0.30
N LYS A 94 -9.07 14.35 -1.09
CA LYS A 94 -10.11 15.25 -1.63
C LYS A 94 -10.60 14.73 -2.98
N ARG A 95 -11.92 14.73 -3.23
CA ARG A 95 -12.48 14.33 -4.55
C ARG A 95 -12.10 15.36 -5.61
N VAL A 96 -11.31 14.97 -6.61
CA VAL A 96 -10.82 15.87 -7.68
C VAL A 96 -11.55 15.71 -9.01
N LYS A 97 -12.25 14.58 -9.22
CA LYS A 97 -13.08 14.39 -10.42
C LYS A 97 -14.20 13.38 -10.18
N THR A 98 -15.33 13.61 -10.84
CA THR A 98 -16.38 12.60 -11.08
C THR A 98 -16.49 12.42 -12.60
N ILE A 99 -16.70 11.20 -13.08
CA ILE A 99 -16.78 10.87 -14.50
C ILE A 99 -18.01 10.01 -14.76
N SER A 100 -18.96 10.55 -15.50
CA SER A 100 -20.10 9.80 -16.06
C SER A 100 -19.69 9.06 -17.34
N GLY A 101 -19.96 7.75 -17.38
CA GLY A 101 -19.68 6.87 -18.52
C GLY A 101 -18.83 5.66 -18.12
N ALA A 102 -19.45 4.46 -18.14
CA ALA A 102 -18.84 3.19 -17.74
C ALA A 102 -17.52 2.85 -18.45
N SER A 103 -17.40 3.26 -19.72
CA SER A 103 -16.26 3.04 -20.62
C SER A 103 -15.06 3.94 -20.34
N LYS A 104 -15.24 5.06 -19.62
CA LYS A 104 -14.17 6.05 -19.40
C LYS A 104 -13.22 5.56 -18.30
N THR A 105 -12.13 4.92 -18.72
CA THR A 105 -11.10 4.27 -17.87
C THR A 105 -9.85 5.13 -17.64
N SER A 106 -9.89 6.41 -18.01
CA SER A 106 -8.81 7.36 -17.69
C SER A 106 -9.29 8.80 -17.54
N CYS A 107 -8.47 9.62 -16.89
CA CYS A 107 -8.62 11.08 -16.89
C CYS A 107 -7.32 11.81 -16.58
N THR A 108 -7.17 13.01 -17.14
CA THR A 108 -6.10 13.95 -16.76
C THR A 108 -6.56 14.87 -15.62
N ILE A 109 -5.69 15.05 -14.63
CA ILE A 109 -5.86 15.92 -13.46
C ILE A 109 -4.74 16.98 -13.49
N SER A 110 -5.13 18.23 -13.75
CA SER A 110 -4.23 19.39 -13.82
C SER A 110 -3.90 19.97 -12.44
N GLY A 111 -3.10 21.04 -12.40
CA GLY A 111 -2.76 21.76 -11.16
C GLY A 111 -1.78 20.99 -10.29
N ARG A 112 -0.85 20.24 -10.90
CA ARG A 112 0.19 19.48 -10.22
C ARG A 112 1.52 20.21 -10.35
N LYS A 113 2.32 20.22 -9.28
CA LYS A 113 3.59 20.97 -9.21
C LYS A 113 4.78 20.02 -9.36
N GLN A 114 5.80 20.44 -10.10
CA GLN A 114 7.05 19.68 -10.21
C GLN A 114 7.75 19.54 -8.87
N GLY A 115 8.34 18.37 -8.61
CA GLY A 115 8.93 18.03 -7.30
C GLY A 115 7.90 17.80 -6.18
N LYS A 116 6.60 17.69 -6.48
CA LYS A 116 5.56 17.37 -5.49
C LYS A 116 4.90 16.02 -5.79
N ALA A 117 4.67 15.23 -4.75
CA ALA A 117 4.07 13.90 -4.82
C ALA A 117 2.55 13.95 -4.56
N TYR A 118 1.81 13.12 -5.28
CA TYR A 118 0.35 13.04 -5.22
C TYR A 118 -0.14 11.59 -5.23
N ALA A 119 -1.00 11.23 -4.30
CA ALA A 119 -1.69 9.95 -4.32
C ALA A 119 -3.06 10.08 -4.98
N TYR A 120 -3.53 8.98 -5.58
CA TYR A 120 -4.84 8.86 -6.20
C TYR A 120 -5.51 7.54 -5.82
N VAL A 121 -6.81 7.62 -5.53
CA VAL A 121 -7.70 6.46 -5.40
C VAL A 121 -8.94 6.67 -6.25
N VAL A 122 -9.46 5.58 -6.81
CA VAL A 122 -10.64 5.58 -7.68
C VAL A 122 -11.69 4.64 -7.08
N ARG A 123 -12.96 5.06 -7.06
CA ARG A 123 -14.09 4.15 -6.84
C ARG A 123 -15.08 4.22 -7.98
N ALA A 124 -15.63 3.08 -8.36
CA ALA A 124 -16.77 3.02 -9.27
C ALA A 124 -18.06 3.40 -8.51
N TYR A 125 -19.04 3.94 -9.22
CA TYR A 125 -20.39 4.14 -8.70
C TYR A 125 -21.44 3.62 -9.69
N LYS A 126 -22.59 3.17 -9.18
CA LYS A 126 -23.77 2.79 -9.95
C LYS A 126 -24.93 3.68 -9.51
N LYS A 127 -25.62 4.30 -10.47
CA LYS A 127 -26.79 5.16 -10.24
C LYS A 127 -27.98 4.66 -11.07
N ASN A 128 -29.16 4.65 -10.47
CA ASN A 128 -30.46 4.47 -11.13
C ASN A 128 -31.45 5.56 -10.61
N LYS A 129 -32.75 5.43 -10.91
CA LYS A 129 -33.78 6.37 -10.40
C LYS A 129 -33.83 6.46 -8.86
N ALA A 130 -33.42 5.40 -8.15
CA ALA A 130 -33.46 5.31 -6.68
C ALA A 130 -32.25 5.91 -5.95
N GLY A 131 -31.25 6.39 -6.69
CA GLY A 131 -30.03 6.97 -6.11
C GLY A 131 -28.76 6.24 -6.52
N THR A 132 -27.71 6.42 -5.71
CA THR A 132 -26.33 6.03 -6.06
C THR A 132 -25.71 5.13 -4.99
N SER A 133 -25.04 4.06 -5.44
CA SER A 133 -24.18 3.21 -4.62
C SER A 133 -22.73 3.31 -5.08
N PHE A 134 -21.81 3.29 -4.11
CA PHE A 134 -20.37 3.44 -4.33
C PHE A 134 -19.65 2.14 -4.01
N GLY A 135 -18.73 1.72 -4.87
CA GLY A 135 -17.80 0.64 -4.56
C GLY A 135 -16.74 1.07 -3.53
N LYS A 136 -16.00 0.10 -2.99
CA LYS A 136 -14.80 0.37 -2.18
C LYS A 136 -13.78 1.19 -2.99
N LEU A 137 -12.99 2.01 -2.28
CA LEU A 137 -11.84 2.71 -2.87
C LEU A 137 -10.83 1.68 -3.42
N SER A 138 -10.18 2.01 -4.54
CA SER A 138 -9.08 1.21 -5.08
C SER A 138 -7.89 1.12 -4.13
N GLY A 139 -6.98 0.20 -4.42
CA GLY A 139 -5.58 0.39 -4.00
C GLY A 139 -5.04 1.74 -4.51
N ILE A 140 -4.10 2.32 -3.77
CA ILE A 140 -3.62 3.68 -4.03
C ILE A 140 -2.58 3.66 -5.16
N ALA A 141 -2.68 4.59 -6.10
CA ALA A 141 -1.71 4.80 -7.17
C ALA A 141 -1.09 6.20 -7.07
N TYR A 142 0.19 6.32 -7.41
CA TYR A 142 0.98 7.52 -7.09
C TYR A 142 1.51 8.20 -8.34
N GLY A 143 1.38 9.53 -8.38
CA GLY A 143 1.90 10.39 -9.43
C GLY A 143 2.94 11.36 -8.88
N TYR A 144 4.03 11.50 -9.63
CA TYR A 144 5.09 12.48 -9.41
C TYR A 144 5.47 13.10 -10.74
N ILE A 145 5.84 14.39 -10.72
CA ILE A 145 6.39 15.09 -11.87
C ILE A 145 7.78 15.57 -11.48
N ALA A 146 8.81 15.10 -12.18
CA ALA A 146 10.18 15.56 -11.95
C ALA A 146 10.31 17.06 -12.23
N LYS A 147 11.18 17.74 -11.48
CA LYS A 147 11.72 19.03 -11.91
C LYS A 147 12.59 18.80 -13.14
N LYS A 148 12.51 19.68 -14.14
CA LYS A 148 13.53 19.74 -15.19
C LYS A 148 14.70 20.52 -14.57
N THR A 149 15.87 19.88 -14.45
CA THR A 149 17.10 20.58 -14.06
C THR A 149 17.52 21.48 -15.22
N SER A 150 17.78 22.75 -14.95
CA SER A 150 18.50 23.60 -15.89
C SER A 150 19.93 23.08 -15.98
N GLN A 151 20.33 22.65 -17.18
CA GLN A 151 21.72 22.35 -17.48
C GLN A 151 22.43 23.70 -17.60
N THR A 152 23.34 24.01 -16.67
CA THR A 152 24.30 25.11 -16.82
C THR A 152 25.59 24.52 -17.35
N ASP A 153 25.82 24.70 -18.64
CA ASP A 153 27.00 24.20 -19.33
C ASP A 153 28.28 24.85 -18.78
N LYS A 154 29.20 24.03 -18.29
CA LYS A 154 30.57 24.46 -17.96
C LYS A 154 31.47 24.14 -19.14
N ASN A 155 31.59 25.09 -20.06
CA ASN A 155 32.74 25.12 -20.95
C ASN A 155 33.97 25.65 -20.18
N GLY A 156 35.17 25.42 -20.71
CA GLY A 156 36.42 25.47 -19.95
C GLY A 156 36.87 26.85 -19.47
N SER A 157 37.60 26.84 -18.35
CA SER A 157 38.71 27.76 -18.12
C SER A 157 39.83 27.00 -17.39
N THR A 158 41.05 27.10 -17.91
CA THR A 158 42.26 26.55 -17.29
C THR A 158 42.77 27.50 -16.21
N GLY A 159 43.34 26.97 -15.14
CA GLY A 159 43.86 27.77 -14.04
C GLY A 159 44.55 26.91 -13.00
N ASN A 160 45.87 26.74 -13.14
CA ASN A 160 46.68 26.08 -12.12
C ASN A 160 46.79 26.99 -10.89
N ASN A 161 46.68 26.42 -9.70
CA ASN A 161 47.71 26.63 -8.70
C ASN A 161 47.92 25.35 -7.87
N SER A 162 49.16 25.11 -7.48
CA SER A 162 49.61 23.89 -6.82
C SER A 162 49.89 24.11 -5.35
N SER A 163 49.57 23.11 -4.52
CA SER A 163 50.29 22.83 -3.29
C SER A 163 50.26 21.32 -3.06
N ALA A 164 51.42 20.73 -2.78
CA ALA A 164 51.58 19.28 -2.73
C ALA A 164 51.40 18.75 -1.30
N GLY A 165 50.73 17.59 -1.19
CA GLY A 165 50.71 16.74 0.01
C GLY A 165 50.92 15.29 -0.44
N THR A 166 52.08 14.72 -0.11
CA THR A 166 52.61 13.50 -0.75
C THR A 166 52.26 12.20 -0.01
N GLY A 167 52.02 11.14 -0.79
CA GLY A 167 52.20 9.74 -0.37
C GLY A 167 51.00 9.05 0.29
N GLY A 168 50.69 7.82 -0.14
CA GLY A 168 49.71 6.96 0.54
C GLY A 168 48.88 6.03 -0.35
N SER A 169 49.49 5.11 -1.10
CA SER A 169 48.75 4.08 -1.85
C SER A 169 48.53 2.82 -1.01
N SER A 170 47.34 2.65 -0.43
CA SER A 170 46.87 1.35 0.08
C SER A 170 45.37 1.35 0.43
N GLY A 171 44.68 0.22 0.21
CA GLY A 171 43.48 -0.18 0.97
C GLY A 171 42.18 0.59 0.72
N GLY A 172 41.26 0.01 -0.06
CA GLY A 172 39.91 0.57 -0.29
C GLY A 172 39.00 0.49 0.94
N SER A 173 39.08 1.46 1.85
CA SER A 173 38.18 1.59 3.00
C SER A 173 36.84 2.22 2.61
N ALA A 174 35.73 1.50 2.87
CA ALA A 174 34.39 2.00 2.58
C ALA A 174 33.97 3.07 3.63
N GLY A 175 34.16 4.35 3.26
CA GLY A 175 33.92 5.52 4.12
C GLY A 175 32.65 5.42 4.96
N THR A 176 32.82 5.21 6.26
CA THR A 176 31.72 5.03 7.21
C THR A 176 31.24 6.38 7.71
N LEU A 177 30.18 6.91 7.09
CA LEU A 177 29.42 8.00 7.69
C LEU A 177 28.78 7.48 8.98
N GLN A 178 29.29 7.91 10.13
CA GLN A 178 28.61 7.72 11.41
C GLN A 178 27.39 8.65 11.50
N ASN A 179 26.29 8.16 12.08
CA ASN A 179 25.03 8.90 12.26
C ASN A 179 24.56 9.74 11.04
N PRO A 180 24.53 9.19 9.81
CA PRO A 180 24.23 9.97 8.61
C PRO A 180 22.79 10.48 8.65
N THR A 181 22.62 11.78 8.40
CA THR A 181 21.30 12.41 8.33
C THR A 181 20.44 11.74 7.25
N LYS A 182 19.12 11.81 7.43
CA LYS A 182 18.16 11.23 6.49
C LYS A 182 18.36 11.71 5.03
N LYS A 183 18.79 12.95 4.84
CA LYS A 183 19.20 13.51 3.53
C LYS A 183 20.45 12.83 2.95
N GLN A 184 21.52 12.67 3.75
CA GLN A 184 22.74 11.98 3.33
C GLN A 184 22.48 10.51 2.99
N LYS A 185 21.61 9.84 3.75
CA LYS A 185 21.16 8.47 3.44
C LYS A 185 20.49 8.40 2.05
N TYR A 186 19.58 9.33 1.73
CA TYR A 186 18.96 9.34 0.39
C TYR A 186 19.93 9.71 -0.73
N GLN A 187 20.87 10.62 -0.48
CA GLN A 187 21.93 10.94 -1.44
C GLN A 187 22.82 9.72 -1.73
N LYS A 188 23.25 8.97 -0.70
CA LYS A 188 24.06 7.75 -0.85
C LYS A 188 23.32 6.67 -1.63
N VAL A 189 22.06 6.41 -1.29
CA VAL A 189 21.32 5.27 -1.87
C VAL A 189 20.77 5.62 -3.27
N PHE A 190 20.12 6.76 -3.45
CA PHE A 190 19.37 7.07 -4.68
C PHE A 190 19.89 8.28 -5.48
N GLY A 191 20.91 8.99 -4.98
CA GLY A 191 21.52 10.13 -5.68
C GLY A 191 20.79 11.46 -5.53
N ASP A 192 19.75 11.55 -4.68
CA ASP A 192 18.97 12.78 -4.47
C ASP A 192 18.61 12.96 -2.97
N ALA A 193 19.16 14.00 -2.35
CA ALA A 193 18.97 14.36 -0.94
C ALA A 193 17.59 14.98 -0.61
N SER A 194 16.78 15.35 -1.61
CA SER A 194 15.46 15.98 -1.42
C SER A 194 14.33 14.98 -1.13
N LEU A 195 14.63 13.70 -1.33
CA LEU A 195 13.69 12.59 -1.25
C LEU A 195 13.24 12.27 0.19
N SER A 196 12.12 11.56 0.33
CA SER A 196 11.80 10.87 1.58
C SER A 196 10.94 9.63 1.38
N MET A 197 11.25 8.58 2.13
CA MET A 197 10.30 7.49 2.40
C MET A 197 9.29 7.99 3.42
N ARG A 198 8.34 8.80 2.93
CA ARG A 198 7.00 8.94 3.51
C ARG A 198 5.92 8.35 2.59
N TYR A 199 6.32 7.23 1.98
CA TYR A 199 5.48 6.12 1.53
C TYR A 199 4.52 6.32 0.35
N PRO A 200 4.32 5.28 -0.50
CA PRO A 200 4.92 3.94 -0.56
C PRO A 200 6.10 3.85 -1.54
N GLY A 201 6.99 2.86 -1.35
CA GLY A 201 7.91 2.37 -2.39
C GLY A 201 8.73 3.45 -3.11
N GLY A 202 9.17 4.48 -2.38
CA GLY A 202 9.29 5.88 -2.85
C GLY A 202 10.15 6.21 -4.08
N TYR A 203 10.81 5.22 -4.68
CA TYR A 203 11.68 5.35 -5.86
C TYR A 203 11.30 4.39 -6.99
N TYR A 204 10.75 3.23 -6.65
CA TYR A 204 10.50 2.14 -7.57
C TYR A 204 9.00 1.85 -7.65
N THR A 205 8.44 2.04 -8.84
CA THR A 205 7.03 1.80 -9.14
C THR A 205 6.75 0.35 -9.55
N SER A 206 7.79 -0.48 -9.67
CA SER A 206 7.70 -1.90 -10.04
C SER A 206 8.96 -2.68 -9.63
N ALA A 207 8.80 -4.00 -9.48
CA ALA A 207 9.91 -4.95 -9.28
C ALA A 207 11.01 -4.83 -10.35
N SER A 208 10.65 -4.55 -11.61
CA SER A 208 11.60 -4.37 -12.72
C SER A 208 12.47 -3.12 -12.50
N GLN A 209 11.88 -2.02 -12.05
CA GLN A 209 12.63 -0.79 -11.74
C GLN A 209 13.54 -0.96 -10.51
N ALA A 210 13.07 -1.70 -9.50
CA ALA A 210 13.87 -2.01 -8.31
C ALA A 210 15.04 -2.94 -8.64
N LYS A 211 14.82 -4.05 -9.36
CA LYS A 211 15.85 -5.04 -9.69
C LYS A 211 17.05 -4.45 -10.46
N LYS A 212 16.84 -3.40 -11.28
CA LYS A 212 17.92 -2.61 -11.94
C LYS A 212 18.87 -1.89 -10.98
N ASN A 213 18.53 -1.83 -9.69
CA ASN A 213 19.32 -1.21 -8.64
C ASN A 213 19.73 -2.19 -7.53
N MET A 214 19.40 -3.47 -7.67
CA MET A 214 19.85 -4.51 -6.76
C MET A 214 21.20 -5.08 -7.20
N LYS A 215 21.99 -5.53 -6.23
CA LYS A 215 23.20 -6.33 -6.41
C LYS A 215 23.11 -7.54 -5.49
N SER A 216 23.35 -8.72 -6.03
CA SER A 216 23.57 -9.92 -5.22
C SER A 216 24.92 -9.79 -4.49
N ILE A 217 24.92 -10.08 -3.20
CA ILE A 217 26.13 -10.18 -2.38
C ILE A 217 26.16 -11.55 -1.71
N THR A 218 27.37 -12.09 -1.57
CA THR A 218 27.62 -13.27 -0.74
C THR A 218 28.13 -12.81 0.63
N VAL A 219 27.58 -13.39 1.69
CA VAL A 219 27.94 -13.13 3.09
C VAL A 219 28.05 -14.43 3.88
N LYS A 220 28.80 -14.41 4.99
CA LYS A 220 28.94 -15.55 5.91
C LYS A 220 28.27 -15.22 7.24
N THR A 221 27.69 -16.24 7.88
CA THR A 221 27.18 -16.18 9.26
C THR A 221 27.61 -17.45 10.01
N TRP A 222 27.44 -17.43 11.33
CA TRP A 222 27.42 -18.67 12.11
C TRP A 222 26.00 -19.22 12.15
N ASP A 223 25.86 -20.53 12.34
CA ASP A 223 24.59 -21.21 12.54
C ASP A 223 24.84 -22.52 13.32
N PHE A 224 23.86 -23.08 14.04
CA PHE A 224 24.06 -24.33 14.78
C PHE A 224 23.95 -25.55 13.86
N LYS A 225 24.83 -26.55 14.00
CA LYS A 225 24.75 -27.78 13.20
C LYS A 225 23.44 -28.55 13.46
N ASN A 226 23.03 -28.63 14.73
CA ASN A 226 21.86 -29.38 15.18
C ASN A 226 21.00 -28.53 16.11
N GLY A 227 19.76 -28.23 15.72
CA GLY A 227 18.78 -27.55 16.57
C GLY A 227 19.17 -26.10 16.93
N LYS A 228 19.40 -25.85 18.23
CA LYS A 228 19.66 -24.50 18.80
C LYS A 228 20.87 -24.46 19.76
N SER A 229 21.74 -25.47 19.76
CA SER A 229 22.81 -25.59 20.75
C SER A 229 24.02 -26.36 20.23
N GLY A 230 25.11 -26.39 21.02
CA GLY A 230 26.33 -27.13 20.67
C GLY A 230 27.15 -26.47 19.56
N GLU A 231 27.66 -27.29 18.65
CA GLU A 231 28.62 -26.84 17.63
C GLU A 231 27.98 -25.92 16.58
N LYS A 232 28.68 -24.81 16.26
CA LYS A 232 28.29 -23.88 15.20
C LYS A 232 29.16 -24.07 13.95
N TYR A 233 28.54 -24.06 12.79
CA TYR A 233 29.21 -24.09 11.48
C TYR A 233 29.12 -22.73 10.77
N THR A 234 29.92 -22.56 9.72
CA THR A 234 29.86 -21.38 8.85
C THR A 234 28.79 -21.58 7.77
N ARG A 235 27.71 -20.79 7.83
CA ARG A 235 26.68 -20.74 6.79
C ARG A 235 27.01 -19.64 5.79
N THR A 236 26.84 -19.90 4.51
CA THR A 236 27.08 -18.92 3.43
C THR A 236 25.76 -18.60 2.73
N TRP A 237 25.49 -17.32 2.54
CA TRP A 237 24.23 -16.80 2.00
C TRP A 237 24.48 -15.94 0.77
N THR A 238 23.56 -15.99 -0.19
CA THR A 238 23.50 -15.02 -1.30
C THR A 238 22.20 -14.25 -1.21
N ILE A 239 22.29 -12.95 -0.91
CA ILE A 239 21.13 -12.05 -0.79
C ILE A 239 21.24 -10.89 -1.78
N MET A 240 20.10 -10.40 -2.25
CA MET A 240 20.04 -9.14 -3.01
C MET A 240 19.90 -7.96 -2.05
N VAL A 241 20.66 -6.89 -2.27
CA VAL A 241 20.52 -5.60 -1.57
C VAL A 241 20.68 -4.44 -2.56
N HIS A 242 20.35 -3.22 -2.16
CA HIS A 242 20.59 -2.05 -3.01
C HIS A 242 22.09 -1.92 -3.34
N LYS A 243 22.44 -1.72 -4.61
CA LYS A 243 23.83 -1.73 -5.09
C LYS A 243 24.75 -0.75 -4.36
N ASN A 244 24.26 0.44 -4.01
CA ASN A 244 25.00 1.46 -3.23
C ASN A 244 25.13 1.13 -1.72
N LEU A 245 24.51 0.05 -1.24
CA LEU A 245 24.67 -0.49 0.12
C LEU A 245 25.42 -1.83 0.14
N ALA A 246 25.67 -2.46 -1.01
CA ALA A 246 26.28 -3.80 -1.12
C ALA A 246 27.55 -3.97 -0.27
N ALA A 247 28.55 -3.10 -0.44
CA ALA A 247 29.78 -3.14 0.36
C ALA A 247 29.55 -2.87 1.86
N THR A 248 28.59 -2.01 2.20
CA THR A 248 28.21 -1.73 3.60
C THR A 248 27.58 -2.96 4.25
N VAL A 249 26.68 -3.67 3.57
CA VAL A 249 26.06 -4.90 4.10
C VAL A 249 27.06 -6.04 4.17
N GLN A 250 27.95 -6.20 3.19
CA GLN A 250 29.05 -7.17 3.28
C GLN A 250 29.97 -6.90 4.47
N GLN A 251 30.27 -5.63 4.79
CA GLN A 251 31.05 -5.30 5.99
C GLN A 251 30.30 -5.56 7.30
N ILE A 252 28.99 -5.27 7.37
CA ILE A 252 28.15 -5.61 8.53
C ILE A 252 28.24 -7.11 8.84
N PHE A 253 28.05 -7.97 7.83
CA PHE A 253 28.13 -9.42 8.06
C PHE A 253 29.56 -9.94 8.27
N ASN A 254 30.58 -9.33 7.67
CA ASN A 254 31.99 -9.60 7.96
C ASN A 254 32.34 -9.35 9.44
N GLU A 255 31.78 -8.29 10.05
CA GLU A 255 31.96 -8.00 11.48
C GLU A 255 31.14 -8.95 12.37
N ILE A 256 29.86 -9.20 12.07
CA ILE A 256 29.01 -10.15 12.82
C ILE A 256 29.62 -11.57 12.80
N TYR A 257 30.21 -11.99 11.68
CA TYR A 257 30.86 -13.29 11.53
C TYR A 257 32.20 -13.38 12.27
N LYS A 258 32.91 -12.26 12.47
CA LYS A 258 34.19 -12.21 13.20
C LYS A 258 34.03 -11.99 14.70
N ASP A 259 32.85 -11.60 15.17
CA ASP A 259 32.61 -11.37 16.59
C ASP A 259 32.73 -12.66 17.43
N PRO A 260 33.42 -12.63 18.58
CA PRO A 260 33.63 -13.81 19.43
C PRO A 260 32.35 -14.54 19.88
N SER A 261 31.21 -13.85 19.99
CA SER A 261 29.93 -14.49 20.36
C SER A 261 29.40 -15.48 19.31
N LYS A 262 29.88 -15.35 18.05
CA LYS A 262 29.44 -16.14 16.90
C LYS A 262 27.91 -16.18 16.80
N PHE A 263 27.25 -15.01 16.81
CA PHE A 263 25.79 -14.93 16.86
C PHE A 263 25.15 -15.74 15.72
N PRO A 264 24.23 -16.69 16.01
CA PRO A 264 23.77 -17.65 15.03
C PRO A 264 22.60 -17.09 14.19
N ILE A 265 22.66 -17.32 12.88
CA ILE A 265 21.68 -16.83 11.90
C ILE A 265 21.27 -17.99 10.99
N HIS A 266 20.02 -18.45 11.16
CA HIS A 266 19.44 -19.59 10.46
C HIS A 266 18.40 -19.20 9.40
N GLU A 267 17.91 -17.96 9.45
CA GLU A 267 17.03 -17.32 8.45
C GLU A 267 17.59 -15.93 8.10
N LEU A 268 17.73 -15.60 6.80
CA LEU A 268 18.26 -14.32 6.34
C LEU A 268 17.62 -13.87 5.02
N GLY A 269 17.07 -12.65 4.98
CA GLY A 269 16.39 -12.05 3.84
C GLY A 269 16.87 -10.64 3.52
N GLY A 270 16.73 -10.21 2.27
CA GLY A 270 17.14 -8.87 1.79
C GLY A 270 16.06 -8.24 0.91
N TYR A 271 16.43 -7.73 -0.27
CA TYR A 271 15.47 -7.23 -1.26
C TYR A 271 14.40 -8.27 -1.60
N GLU A 272 13.14 -7.85 -1.45
CA GLU A 272 11.96 -8.58 -1.88
C GLU A 272 10.91 -7.57 -2.35
N TRP A 273 10.30 -7.81 -3.52
CA TRP A 273 9.23 -6.95 -4.01
C TRP A 273 7.89 -7.32 -3.35
N ARG A 274 7.72 -6.86 -2.10
CA ARG A 274 6.46 -6.95 -1.33
C ARG A 274 5.38 -6.00 -1.88
N GLY A 275 5.76 -5.08 -2.76
CA GLY A 275 4.94 -3.96 -3.22
C GLY A 275 4.63 -2.97 -2.11
N GLY A 276 3.82 -1.96 -2.43
CA GLY A 276 3.38 -0.97 -1.45
C GLY A 276 4.54 -0.29 -0.72
N HIS A 277 4.56 -0.43 0.59
CA HIS A 277 5.27 0.49 1.48
C HIS A 277 6.73 0.11 1.78
N SER A 278 6.97 -1.17 2.12
CA SER A 278 8.19 -1.72 2.74
C SER A 278 9.56 -1.34 2.14
N GLU A 279 10.57 -1.19 2.99
CA GLU A 279 12.01 -1.04 2.65
C GLU A 279 12.60 -2.20 1.84
N HIS A 280 11.99 -3.40 1.88
CA HIS A 280 12.44 -4.55 1.08
C HIS A 280 12.29 -4.27 -0.42
N ASN A 281 11.31 -3.46 -0.82
CA ASN A 281 11.14 -3.03 -2.21
C ASN A 281 12.33 -2.21 -2.73
N THR A 282 13.06 -1.55 -1.83
CA THR A 282 14.23 -0.72 -2.15
C THR A 282 15.56 -1.43 -1.89
N GLY A 283 15.55 -2.66 -1.33
CA GLY A 283 16.76 -3.38 -0.96
C GLY A 283 17.56 -2.70 0.15
N THR A 284 16.87 -1.93 1.00
CA THR A 284 17.45 -1.10 2.07
C THR A 284 17.15 -1.63 3.47
N ALA A 285 16.55 -2.82 3.55
CA ALA A 285 16.35 -3.57 4.77
C ALA A 285 16.81 -5.02 4.64
N ILE A 286 17.09 -5.62 5.79
CA ILE A 286 17.49 -7.02 5.98
C ILE A 286 16.57 -7.62 7.07
N ASP A 287 15.98 -8.79 6.82
CA ASP A 287 15.24 -9.57 7.84
C ASP A 287 16.13 -10.72 8.33
N ILE A 288 16.22 -10.94 9.65
CA ILE A 288 17.10 -11.95 10.27
C ILE A 288 16.32 -12.77 11.32
N ASN A 289 16.44 -14.09 11.28
CA ASN A 289 15.83 -15.03 12.26
C ASN A 289 14.36 -14.70 12.53
N TRP A 290 13.56 -14.50 11.48
CA TRP A 290 12.19 -13.98 11.57
C TRP A 290 11.27 -14.83 12.46
N THR A 291 11.51 -16.14 12.57
CA THR A 291 10.75 -17.03 13.45
C THR A 291 10.87 -16.63 14.93
N GLU A 292 12.09 -16.30 15.39
CA GLU A 292 12.42 -15.90 16.78
C GLU A 292 12.47 -14.38 17.02
N ASN A 293 12.08 -13.57 16.02
CA ASN A 293 12.17 -12.12 16.07
C ASN A 293 10.92 -11.45 15.49
N TYR A 294 9.75 -11.86 15.98
CA TYR A 294 8.43 -11.50 15.43
C TYR A 294 8.18 -10.00 15.14
N MET A 295 7.27 -9.76 14.19
CA MET A 295 6.61 -8.46 14.00
C MET A 295 5.31 -8.46 14.80
N VAL A 296 5.19 -7.56 15.77
CA VAL A 296 4.07 -7.49 16.72
C VAL A 296 3.60 -6.06 16.96
N ASN A 297 2.29 -5.85 17.05
CA ASN A 297 1.74 -4.62 17.62
C ASN A 297 1.59 -4.79 19.14
N VAL A 298 2.42 -4.12 19.93
CA VAL A 298 2.43 -4.28 21.40
C VAL A 298 1.21 -3.68 22.11
N ARG A 299 0.40 -2.85 21.42
CA ARG A 299 -0.86 -2.32 21.97
C ARG A 299 -2.01 -3.31 21.85
N THR A 300 -2.00 -4.17 20.83
CA THR A 300 -3.08 -5.14 20.55
C THR A 300 -2.67 -6.60 20.71
N GLY A 301 -1.38 -6.88 20.94
CA GLY A 301 -0.82 -8.23 20.94
C GLY A 301 -0.75 -8.88 19.55
N ALA A 302 -1.19 -8.21 18.48
CA ALA A 302 -1.34 -8.80 17.16
C ALA A 302 0.03 -9.06 16.50
N ILE A 303 0.37 -10.35 16.32
CA ILE A 303 1.55 -10.80 15.59
C ILE A 303 1.22 -10.82 14.09
N THR A 304 2.12 -10.31 13.26
CA THR A 304 1.94 -10.18 11.80
C THR A 304 3.01 -10.91 10.98
N ALA A 305 4.16 -11.25 11.60
CA ALA A 305 5.17 -12.15 11.07
C ALA A 305 5.97 -12.77 12.23
N GLY A 306 6.60 -13.93 12.02
CA GLY A 306 7.35 -14.64 13.08
C GLY A 306 6.45 -15.31 14.15
N LYS A 307 7.06 -15.74 15.26
CA LYS A 307 6.34 -16.44 16.36
C LYS A 307 6.50 -15.76 17.73
N TYR A 308 7.71 -15.33 18.09
CA TYR A 308 8.00 -14.70 19.38
C TYR A 308 9.24 -13.82 19.30
N TRP A 309 9.61 -13.20 20.42
CA TRP A 309 10.92 -12.59 20.68
C TRP A 309 11.31 -12.94 22.12
N LYS A 310 12.46 -13.59 22.31
CA LYS A 310 12.97 -14.11 23.59
C LYS A 310 14.51 -13.99 23.70
N PRO A 311 15.11 -12.79 23.60
CA PRO A 311 16.55 -12.64 23.74
C PRO A 311 17.07 -13.20 25.06
N GLY A 312 18.27 -13.79 25.05
CA GLY A 312 18.88 -14.42 26.23
C GLY A 312 18.33 -15.81 26.57
N THR A 313 17.10 -16.15 26.16
CA THR A 313 16.53 -17.51 26.29
C THR A 313 16.67 -18.31 24.99
N ASP A 314 16.31 -17.70 23.85
CA ASP A 314 16.45 -18.35 22.55
C ASP A 314 17.64 -17.74 21.78
N PRO A 315 18.66 -18.53 21.40
CA PRO A 315 19.90 -17.97 20.86
C PRO A 315 19.78 -17.42 19.44
N TYR A 316 18.67 -17.68 18.72
CA TYR A 316 18.37 -17.00 17.45
C TYR A 316 17.66 -15.65 17.66
N SER A 317 17.16 -15.35 18.87
CA SER A 317 16.44 -14.12 19.17
C SER A 317 17.40 -12.97 19.50
N ILE A 318 17.25 -11.85 18.79
CA ILE A 318 18.24 -10.76 18.69
C ILE A 318 17.92 -9.66 19.71
N PRO A 319 18.79 -9.41 20.73
CA PRO A 319 18.60 -8.30 21.66
C PRO A 319 18.80 -6.94 20.95
N LYS A 320 18.07 -5.91 21.38
CA LYS A 320 18.13 -4.55 20.81
C LYS A 320 19.49 -3.85 21.01
N ASP A 321 20.23 -4.31 22.00
CA ASP A 321 21.59 -3.93 22.34
C ASP A 321 22.58 -5.10 22.11
N GLY A 322 22.15 -6.18 21.45
CA GLY A 322 23.01 -7.30 21.08
C GLY A 322 24.02 -6.92 20.00
N VAL A 323 25.00 -7.79 19.76
CA VAL A 323 26.08 -7.55 18.77
C VAL A 323 25.55 -7.19 17.39
N VAL A 324 24.54 -7.91 16.89
CA VAL A 324 23.92 -7.67 15.57
C VAL A 324 23.35 -6.25 15.50
N ALA A 325 22.51 -5.86 16.47
CA ALA A 325 21.92 -4.52 16.53
C ALA A 325 22.98 -3.41 16.68
N LYS A 326 24.02 -3.62 17.50
CA LYS A 326 25.15 -2.69 17.65
C LYS A 326 25.93 -2.50 16.33
N ILE A 327 26.24 -3.56 15.59
CA ILE A 327 26.96 -3.49 14.31
C ILE A 327 26.09 -2.86 13.21
N PHE A 328 24.81 -3.26 13.07
CA PHE A 328 23.89 -2.60 12.13
C PHE A 328 23.76 -1.09 12.44
N LYS A 329 23.67 -0.71 13.73
CA LYS A 329 23.64 0.70 14.17
C LYS A 329 24.92 1.48 13.83
N LYS A 330 26.10 0.89 13.99
CA LYS A 330 27.39 1.48 13.56
C LYS A 330 27.38 1.89 12.07
N TYR A 331 26.72 1.10 11.23
CA TYR A 331 26.55 1.39 9.80
C TYR A 331 25.29 2.20 9.44
N GLY A 332 24.59 2.73 10.44
CA GLY A 332 23.47 3.64 10.30
C GLY A 332 22.11 2.98 10.08
N PHE A 333 21.99 1.65 10.22
CA PHE A 333 20.70 0.95 10.24
C PHE A 333 20.04 1.04 11.62
N SER A 334 18.76 0.67 11.71
CA SER A 334 18.00 0.53 12.96
C SER A 334 17.16 -0.75 12.92
N GLN A 335 17.12 -1.48 14.03
CA GLN A 335 16.17 -2.58 14.24
C GLN A 335 14.74 -2.02 14.39
N GLY A 336 13.72 -2.77 13.96
CA GLY A 336 12.32 -2.31 13.92
C GLY A 336 11.71 -2.05 15.31
N ASP A 337 11.59 -0.78 15.68
CA ASP A 337 11.08 -0.31 16.98
C ASP A 337 10.28 0.99 16.82
N TRP A 338 9.07 0.89 16.29
CA TRP A 338 8.32 2.03 15.74
C TRP A 338 6.98 2.23 16.43
N GLY A 339 6.98 2.95 17.55
CA GLY A 339 5.78 3.18 18.36
C GLY A 339 5.22 1.85 18.87
N ASP A 340 3.95 1.57 18.57
CA ASP A 340 3.31 0.29 18.91
C ASP A 340 3.79 -0.88 18.04
N SER A 341 4.39 -0.63 16.88
CA SER A 341 4.86 -1.69 15.98
C SER A 341 6.31 -2.04 16.27
N LYS A 342 6.55 -3.27 16.74
CA LYS A 342 7.90 -3.84 16.87
C LYS A 342 8.10 -4.83 15.74
N ASP A 343 9.28 -4.84 15.15
CA ASP A 343 9.63 -5.68 14.01
C ASP A 343 11.07 -6.17 14.20
N TYR A 344 11.23 -7.11 15.13
CA TYR A 344 12.54 -7.39 15.71
C TYR A 344 13.49 -8.10 14.74
N MET A 345 12.96 -8.75 13.69
CA MET A 345 13.76 -9.36 12.62
C MET A 345 14.43 -8.30 11.72
N HIS A 346 13.85 -7.10 11.69
CA HIS A 346 14.01 -6.17 10.58
C HIS A 346 15.05 -5.09 10.88
N PHE A 347 16.08 -5.01 10.05
CA PHE A 347 17.13 -4.00 10.11
C PHE A 347 17.01 -3.06 8.92
N SER A 348 16.42 -1.88 9.14
CA SER A 348 16.09 -0.87 8.12
C SER A 348 17.18 0.21 8.03
N TYR A 349 17.52 0.66 6.81
CA TYR A 349 18.50 1.74 6.64
C TYR A 349 17.90 3.13 6.93
N PHE A 350 16.59 3.35 6.72
CA PHE A 350 15.99 4.68 6.86
C PHE A 350 15.20 4.92 8.15
N GLY A 351 14.94 3.87 8.94
CA GLY A 351 14.16 3.90 10.17
C GLY A 351 12.73 4.40 9.97
N THR A 352 11.96 3.78 9.07
CA THR A 352 10.64 4.28 8.61
C THR A 352 9.54 3.23 8.53
#